data_AF-A0A6V7I4A3-F1
#
_entry.id   AF-A0A6V7I4A3-F1
#
_cell.length_a   1.000
_cell.length_b   1.000
_cell.length_c   1.000
_cell.angle_alpha   90.00
_cell.angle_beta   90.00
_cell.angle_gamma   90.00
#
_symmetry.space_group_name_H-M   'P 1'
#
loop_
_entity.id
_entity.type
_entity.pdbx_description
1 polymer ?
#
loop_
_entity_poly.entity_id
_entity_poly.type
_entity_poly.pdbx_seq_one_letter_code
_entity_poly.pdbx_strand_id
1 'polypeptide(L)' 'LRVVCMSDTHSLTPYIKFDIPNGDIFIHAGDFTKCGSLQEVIEFNSWI' A
#
# COMPACT_ATOMS: atom_id res chain seq x y z
N LEU A 1 11.85 15.55 -8.57
CA LEU A 1 10.87 15.03 -7.61
C LEU A 1 9.85 14.18 -8.36
N ARG A 2 9.76 12.90 -8.04
CA ARG A 2 8.77 11.95 -8.53
C ARG A 2 8.02 11.38 -7.35
N VAL A 3 6.70 11.52 -7.37
CA VAL A 3 5.82 10.95 -6.36
C VAL A 3 5.18 9.70 -6.95
N VAL A 4 5.20 8.60 -6.20
CA VAL A 4 4.51 7.36 -6.53
C VAL A 4 3.24 7.32 -5.71
N CYS A 5 2.10 7.34 -6.39
CA CYS A 5 0.79 7.38 -5.75
C CYS A 5 0.08 6.02 -5.90
N MET A 6 -0.51 5.54 -4.82
CA MET A 6 -1.37 4.35 -4.75
C MET A 6 -2.58 4.65 -3.87
N SER A 7 -3.67 3.89 -4.01
CA SER A 7 -4.86 4.00 -3.17
C SER A 7 -5.65 2.69 -3.22
N ASP A 8 -6.60 2.51 -2.30
CA ASP A 8 -7.67 1.50 -2.37
C ASP A 8 -7.16 0.06 -2.56
N THR A 9 -6.05 -0.30 -1.90
CA THR A 9 -5.50 -1.65 -2.01
C THR A 9 -6.31 -2.70 -1.25
N HIS A 10 -7.16 -2.30 -0.29
CA HIS A 10 -8.08 -3.19 0.44
C HIS A 10 -7.44 -4.51 0.92
N SER A 11 -6.27 -4.43 1.55
CA SER A 11 -5.48 -5.59 2.04
C SER A 11 -5.00 -6.56 0.94
N LEU A 12 -4.98 -6.14 -0.33
CA LEU A 12 -4.52 -6.95 -1.45
C LEU A 12 -3.05 -6.70 -1.83
N THR A 13 -2.31 -5.93 -1.02
CA THR A 13 -0.88 -5.67 -1.26
C THR A 13 -0.02 -6.94 -1.42
N PRO A 14 -0.27 -8.08 -0.74
CA PRO A 14 0.47 -9.31 -0.96
C PRO A 14 0.24 -9.95 -2.35
N TYR A 15 -0.80 -9.54 -3.07
CA TYR A 15 -1.14 -10.04 -4.40
C TYR A 15 -0.63 -9.15 -5.54
N ILE A 16 0.05 -8.04 -5.22
CA ILE A 16 0.71 -7.19 -6.20
C ILE A 16 1.90 -7.98 -6.80
N LYS A 17 1.83 -8.26 -8.11
CA LYS A 17 2.83 -9.07 -8.84
C LYS A 17 3.86 -8.25 -9.63
N PHE A 18 3.88 -6.94 -9.41
CA PHE A 18 4.77 -6.02 -10.12
C PHE A 18 5.55 -5.19 -9.11
N ASP A 19 6.74 -4.75 -9.51
CA ASP A 19 7.56 -3.88 -8.69
C ASP A 19 6.96 -2.47 -8.64
N ILE A 20 7.00 -1.86 -7.46
CA ILE A 20 6.63 -0.45 -7.32
C ILE A 20 7.66 0.40 -8.06
N PRO A 21 7.24 1.33 -8.95
CA PRO A 21 8.18 2.17 -9.69
C PRO A 21 9.07 2.99 -8.76
N ASN A 22 10.33 3.21 -9.15
CA ASN A 22 11.24 4.09 -8.41
C ASN A 22 10.71 5.53 -8.37
N GLY A 23 10.65 6.13 -7.18
CA GLY A 23 10.33 7.53 -6.94
C GLY A 23 10.95 8.06 -5.64
N ASP A 24 10.82 9.36 -5.41
CA ASP A 24 11.39 10.04 -4.24
C ASP A 24 10.47 9.93 -3.01
N ILE A 25 9.15 9.90 -3.24
CA ILE A 25 8.12 9.85 -2.19
C ILE A 25 7.05 8.86 -2.62
N PHE A 26 6.71 7.91 -1.75
CA PHE A 26 5.55 7.03 -1.92
C PHE A 26 4.38 7.54 -1.07
N ILE A 27 3.19 7.66 -1.68
CA ILE A 27 1.97 8.08 -1.01
C ILE A 27 0.87 7.04 -1.28
N HIS A 28 0.30 6.48 -0.21
CA HIS A 28 -0.93 5.70 -0.28
C HIS A 28 -2.10 6.56 0.22
N ALA A 29 -3.12 6.78 -0.61
CA ALA A 29 -4.16 7.81 -0.38
C ALA A 29 -5.40 7.33 0.42
N GLY A 30 -5.27 6.25 1.20
CA GLY A 30 -6.36 5.67 1.99
C GLY A 30 -6.78 4.27 1.54
N ASP A 31 -7.73 3.68 2.26
CA ASP A 31 -8.36 2.37 1.97
C ASP A 31 -7.37 1.21 1.72
N PHE A 32 -6.26 1.20 2.46
CA PHE A 32 -5.31 0.09 2.42
C PHE A 32 -5.73 -1.15 3.22
N THR A 33 -6.75 -1.01 4.07
CA THR A 33 -7.36 -2.14 4.80
C THR A 33 -8.71 -2.51 4.19
N LYS A 34 -9.15 -3.76 4.36
CA LYS A 34 -10.48 -4.20 3.93
C LYS A 34 -11.57 -3.88 4.95
N CYS A 35 -11.30 -4.11 6.23
CA CYS A 35 -12.26 -3.89 7.32
C CYS A 35 -11.68 -3.08 8.50
N GLY A 36 -10.46 -2.57 8.39
CA GLY A 36 -9.81 -1.75 9.42
C GLY A 36 -9.30 -2.55 10.61
N SER A 37 -9.04 -3.85 10.46
CA SER A 37 -8.53 -4.65 11.58
C SER A 37 -7.07 -4.33 11.89
N LEU A 38 -6.65 -4.48 13.15
CA LEU A 38 -5.25 -4.27 13.54
C LEU A 38 -4.30 -5.17 12.73
N GLN A 39 -4.71 -6.40 12.44
CA GLN A 39 -3.91 -7.34 11.65
C GLN A 39 -3.70 -6.82 10.21
N GLU A 40 -4.72 -6.27 9.57
CA GLU A 40 -4.62 -5.68 8.22
C GLU A 40 -3.67 -4.47 8.20
N VAL A 41 -3.66 -3.67 9.28
CA VAL A 41 -2.72 -2.54 9.44
C VAL A 41 -1.28 -3.05 9.57
N ILE A 42 -1.06 -4.09 10.38
CA ILE A 42 0.26 -4.72 10.56
C ILE A 42 0.75 -5.31 9.23
N GLU A 43 -0.11 -5.99 8.48
CA GLU A 43 0.20 -6.57 7.18
C GLU A 43 0.56 -5.50 6.15
N PHE A 44 -0.21 -4.42 6.07
CA PHE A 44 0.11 -3.30 5.19
C PHE A 44 1.46 -2.66 5.55
N ASN A 45 1.72 -2.44 6.84
CA ASN A 45 2.99 -1.87 7.32
C ASN A 45 4.18 -2.82 7.11
N SER A 46 3.95 -4.13 7.02
CA SER A 46 5.00 -5.10 6.68
C SER A 46 5.28 -5.19 5.18
N TRP A 47 4.36 -4.73 4.34
CA TRP A 47 4.51 -4.74 2.88
C TRP A 47 5.31 -3.53 2.37
N ILE A 48 5.18 -2.38 3.05
CA ILE A 48 6.00 -1.19 2.80
C ILE A 48 7.45 -1.44 3.24
#